data_AF-A0A928BQ40-F1
#
_entry.id   AF-A0A928BQ40-F1
#
_cell.length_a   1.000
_cell.length_b   1.000
_cell.length_c   1.000
_cell.angle_alpha   90.00
_cell.angle_beta   90.00
_cell.angle_gamma   90.00
#
_symmetry.space_group_name_H-M   'P 1'
#
loop_
_entity.id
_entity.type
_entity.pdbx_description
1 polymer ?
#
loop_
_entity_poly.entity_id
_entity_poly.type
_entity_poly.pdbx_seq_one_letter_code
_entity_poly.pdbx_strand_id
1 'polypeptide(L)'
;MELWLRLERTRRLLWAQNKRFCPRRILKSWFGLRANDDFIWEVCFRASREMEEPMYGWDILPLPSLYPRPHREFLRAIVAVRLGITMCQVNLRALDKAYSVAFPHSTPINVNKK
;
A
#
# COMPACT_ATOMS: atom_id res chain seq x y z
N MET A 1 -6.41 3.84 13.67
CA MET A 1 -6.40 4.68 12.44
C MET A 1 -6.26 3.73 11.27
N GLU A 2 -7.25 3.64 10.37
CA GLU A 2 -7.23 2.70 9.24
C GLU A 2 -6.11 3.05 8.25
N LEU A 3 -5.35 2.05 7.80
CA LEU A 3 -4.18 2.21 6.92
C LEU A 3 -4.52 2.92 5.61
N TRP A 4 -5.72 2.67 5.07
CA TRP A 4 -6.23 3.30 3.86
C TRP A 4 -6.44 4.81 4.02
N LEU A 5 -7.05 5.24 5.11
CA LEU A 5 -7.22 6.67 5.41
C LEU A 5 -5.86 7.36 5.58
N ARG A 6 -4.90 6.67 6.20
CA ARG A 6 -3.52 7.17 6.32
C ARG A 6 -2.86 7.32 4.95
N LEU A 7 -3.07 6.36 4.05
CA LEU A 7 -2.56 6.39 2.67
C LEU A 7 -3.11 7.58 1.89
N GLU A 8 -4.42 7.82 1.98
CA GLU A 8 -5.07 8.95 1.32
C GLU A 8 -4.61 10.31 1.88
N ARG A 9 -4.46 10.44 3.20
CA ARG A 9 -3.87 11.63 3.83
C ARG A 9 -2.45 11.88 3.34
N THR A 10 -1.67 10.81 3.18
CA THR A 10 -0.28 10.89 2.71
C THR A 10 -0.22 11.31 1.26
N ARG A 11 -1.17 10.87 0.42
CA ARG A 11 -1.30 11.32 -0.97
C ARG A 11 -1.51 12.83 -1.03
N ARG A 12 -2.44 13.36 -0.24
CA ARG A 12 -2.71 14.81 -0.15
C ARG A 12 -1.49 15.58 0.36
N LEU A 13 -0.81 15.06 1.39
CA LEU A 13 0.41 15.67 1.94
C LEU A 13 1.52 15.74 0.89
N LEU A 14 1.79 14.64 0.19
CA LEU A 14 2.83 14.60 -0.83
C LEU A 14 2.47 15.51 -2.02
N TRP A 15 1.20 15.54 -2.43
CA TRP A 15 0.73 16.45 -3.46
C TRP A 15 0.95 17.92 -3.07
N ALA A 16 0.58 18.32 -1.84
CA ALA A 16 0.81 19.68 -1.32
C ALA A 16 2.31 20.07 -1.26
N GLN A 17 3.20 19.08 -1.18
CA GLN A 17 4.66 19.29 -1.18
C GLN A 17 5.28 19.19 -2.58
N ASN A 18 4.48 19.10 -3.66
CA ASN A 18 4.94 18.82 -5.02
C ASN A 18 5.82 17.54 -5.10
N LYS A 19 5.43 16.52 -4.33
CA LYS A 19 6.14 15.26 -4.20
C LYS A 19 5.39 14.12 -4.89
N ARG A 20 6.13 13.25 -5.58
CA ARG A 20 5.58 12.01 -6.16
C ARG A 20 4.95 11.13 -5.10
N PHE A 21 3.79 10.56 -5.40
CA PHE A 21 3.14 9.55 -4.59
C PHE A 21 3.73 8.18 -4.93
N CYS A 22 4.83 7.82 -4.26
CA CYS A 22 5.57 6.57 -4.49
C CYS A 22 5.85 5.82 -3.18
N PRO A 23 6.07 4.49 -3.22
CA PRO A 23 6.31 3.68 -2.03
C PRO A 23 7.39 4.26 -1.12
N ARG A 24 8.55 4.65 -1.67
CA ARG A 24 9.66 5.22 -0.90
C ARG A 24 9.24 6.46 -0.10
N ARG A 25 8.51 7.39 -0.70
CA ARG A 25 8.11 8.63 -0.01
C ARG A 25 7.02 8.37 1.02
N ILE A 26 6.12 7.42 0.75
CA ILE A 26 5.11 6.98 1.72
C ILE A 26 5.79 6.34 2.93
N LEU A 27 6.69 5.37 2.70
CA LEU A 27 7.40 4.67 3.77
C LEU A 27 8.27 5.64 4.59
N LYS A 28 9.02 6.55 3.95
CA LYS A 28 9.78 7.59 4.66
C LYS A 28 8.86 8.53 5.45
N SER A 29 7.69 8.88 4.93
CA SER A 29 6.72 9.70 5.67
C SER A 29 6.13 8.97 6.88
N TRP A 30 6.05 7.64 6.86
CA TRP A 30 5.38 6.87 7.91
C TRP A 30 6.32 6.35 8.98
N PHE A 31 7.54 6.03 8.59
CA PHE A 31 8.52 5.35 9.43
C PHE A 31 9.82 6.15 9.63
N GLY A 32 9.97 7.30 8.96
CA GLY A 32 11.14 8.18 9.12
C GLY A 32 12.44 7.46 8.79
N LEU A 33 13.40 7.52 9.71
CA LEU A 33 14.72 6.86 9.57
C LEU A 33 14.64 5.33 9.47
N ARG A 34 13.55 4.71 9.94
CA ARG A 34 13.37 3.26 9.84
C ARG A 34 13.06 2.80 8.40
N ALA A 35 12.65 3.70 7.51
CA ALA A 35 12.50 3.42 6.09
C ALA A 35 13.84 3.59 5.35
N ASN A 36 14.81 2.75 5.70
CA ASN A 36 16.06 2.60 4.96
C ASN A 36 15.82 1.86 3.64
N ASP A 37 16.86 1.76 2.81
CA ASP A 37 16.75 1.16 1.48
C ASP A 37 16.37 -0.33 1.54
N ASP A 38 16.89 -1.09 2.51
CA ASP A 38 16.53 -2.50 2.72
C ASP A 38 15.06 -2.68 3.08
N PHE A 39 14.53 -1.85 3.98
CA PHE A 39 13.12 -1.88 4.36
C PHE A 39 12.23 -1.52 3.19
N ILE A 40 12.59 -0.50 2.41
CA ILE A 40 11.85 -0.10 1.22
C ILE A 40 11.87 -1.21 0.18
N TRP A 41 13.05 -1.80 -0.06
CA TRP A 41 13.22 -2.90 -1.00
C TRP A 41 12.37 -4.10 -0.58
N GLU A 42 12.42 -4.52 0.68
CA GLU A 42 11.69 -5.68 1.18
C GLU A 42 10.16 -5.50 1.07
N VAL A 43 9.65 -4.32 1.41
CA VAL A 43 8.22 -4.01 1.24
C VAL A 43 7.81 -4.06 -0.22
N CYS A 44 8.59 -3.44 -1.12
CA CYS A 44 8.34 -3.45 -2.56
C CYS A 44 8.45 -4.85 -3.16
N PHE A 45 9.44 -5.62 -2.76
CA PHE A 45 9.67 -7.00 -3.20
C PHE A 45 8.48 -7.89 -2.81
N ARG A 46 8.03 -7.83 -1.56
CA ARG A 46 6.86 -8.59 -1.11
C ARG A 46 5.56 -8.17 -1.79
N ALA A 47 5.36 -6.87 -2.01
CA ALA A 47 4.19 -6.37 -2.73
C ALA A 47 4.16 -6.86 -4.18
N SER A 48 5.33 -6.91 -4.83
CA SER A 48 5.48 -7.36 -6.23
C SER A 48 5.10 -8.82 -6.47
N ARG A 49 5.25 -9.70 -5.48
CA ARG A 49 5.03 -11.15 -5.67
C ARG A 49 3.63 -11.54 -6.13
N GLU A 50 2.63 -10.72 -5.79
CA GLU A 50 1.21 -10.97 -6.09
C GLU A 50 0.68 -10.06 -7.22
N MET A 51 1.58 -9.27 -7.83
CA MET A 51 1.29 -8.33 -8.91
C MET A 51 1.86 -8.86 -10.22
N GLU A 52 1.18 -8.56 -11.34
CA GLU A 52 1.68 -8.88 -12.68
C GLU A 52 2.91 -8.05 -13.03
N GLU A 53 2.90 -6.77 -12.61
CA GLU A 53 4.02 -5.85 -12.77
C GLU A 53 4.73 -5.64 -11.42
N PRO A 54 6.07 -5.72 -11.39
CA PRO A 54 6.85 -5.46 -10.19
C PRO A 54 6.71 -4.01 -9.75
N MET A 55 6.63 -3.80 -8.43
CA MET A 55 6.59 -2.48 -7.80
C MET A 55 7.98 -2.12 -7.28
N TYR A 56 8.49 -0.96 -7.68
CA TYR A 56 9.73 -0.38 -7.20
C TYR A 56 9.49 0.83 -6.29
N GLY A 57 10.48 1.15 -5.46
CA GLY A 57 10.37 2.23 -4.47
C GLY A 57 10.06 3.61 -5.06
N TRP A 58 10.46 3.87 -6.31
CA TRP A 58 10.27 5.14 -6.99
C TRP A 58 9.05 5.19 -7.93
N ASP A 59 8.35 4.07 -8.09
CA ASP A 59 7.21 3.98 -8.99
C ASP A 59 6.06 4.84 -8.50
N ILE A 60 5.34 5.44 -9.44
CA ILE A 60 4.15 6.20 -9.14
C ILE A 60 3.05 5.20 -8.79
N LEU A 61 2.59 5.26 -7.54
CA LEU A 61 1.40 4.54 -7.14
C LEU A 61 0.17 5.21 -7.81
N PRO A 62 -0.71 4.44 -8.46
CA PRO A 62 -1.85 4.97 -9.17
C PRO A 62 -2.88 5.59 -8.22
N LEU A 63 -3.99 6.09 -8.76
CA LEU A 63 -5.11 6.56 -7.95
C LEU A 63 -5.81 5.38 -7.26
N PRO A 64 -5.97 5.39 -5.92
CA PRO A 64 -6.58 4.27 -5.19
C PRO A 64 -8.00 3.94 -5.63
N SER A 65 -8.76 4.95 -6.06
CA SER A 65 -10.13 4.78 -6.55
C SER A 65 -10.22 4.04 -7.88
N LEU A 66 -9.16 4.06 -8.69
CA LEU A 66 -9.12 3.43 -10.01
C LEU A 66 -8.42 2.07 -9.96
N TYR A 67 -7.33 1.97 -9.20
CA TYR A 67 -6.49 0.78 -9.13
C TYR A 67 -6.22 0.38 -7.67
N PRO A 68 -7.18 -0.27 -6.99
CA PRO A 68 -7.03 -0.59 -5.57
C PRO A 68 -6.03 -1.72 -5.28
N ARG A 69 -5.82 -2.65 -6.22
CA ARG A 69 -4.94 -3.82 -6.04
C ARG A 69 -3.49 -3.44 -5.67
N PRO A 70 -2.81 -2.51 -6.40
CA PRO A 70 -1.48 -2.02 -6.00
C PRO A 70 -1.38 -1.51 -4.56
N HIS A 71 -2.35 -0.70 -4.12
CA HIS A 71 -2.34 -0.17 -2.77
C HIS A 71 -2.61 -1.25 -1.72
N ARG A 72 -3.50 -2.20 -2.03
CA ARG A 72 -3.80 -3.31 -1.14
C ARG A 72 -2.57 -4.16 -0.87
N GLU A 73 -1.90 -4.62 -1.93
CA GLU A 73 -0.69 -5.46 -1.78
C GLU A 73 0.44 -4.67 -1.14
N PHE A 74 0.58 -3.38 -1.44
CA PHE A 74 1.53 -2.51 -0.75
C PHE A 74 1.25 -2.40 0.75
N LEU A 75 0.00 -2.13 1.15
CA LEU A 75 -0.39 -2.06 2.56
C LEU A 75 -0.22 -3.41 3.28
N ARG A 76 -0.58 -4.51 2.60
CA ARG A 76 -0.38 -5.87 3.08
C ARG A 76 1.11 -6.16 3.31
N ALA A 77 1.98 -5.77 2.39
CA ALA A 77 3.43 -5.91 2.52
C ALA A 77 3.98 -5.10 3.69
N ILE A 78 3.52 -3.85 3.88
CA ILE A 78 3.89 -3.05 5.05
C ILE A 78 3.56 -3.78 6.36
N VAL A 79 2.35 -4.34 6.46
CA VAL A 79 1.92 -5.07 7.66
C VAL A 79 2.74 -6.34 7.86
N ALA A 80 2.95 -7.11 6.78
CA ALA A 80 3.73 -8.35 6.81
C ALA A 80 5.17 -8.10 7.29
N VAL A 81 5.86 -7.13 6.69
CA VAL A 81 7.24 -6.78 7.07
C VAL A 81 7.28 -6.24 8.50
N ARG A 82 6.34 -5.38 8.89
CA ARG A 82 6.35 -4.75 10.21
C ARG A 82 6.13 -5.75 11.35
N LEU A 83 5.34 -6.79 11.10
CA LEU A 83 5.03 -7.85 12.06
C LEU A 83 5.95 -9.06 11.94
N GLY A 84 6.87 -9.09 10.96
CA GLY A 84 7.74 -10.24 10.71
C GLY A 84 6.99 -11.49 10.24
N ILE A 85 5.81 -11.33 9.65
CA ILE A 85 4.96 -12.43 9.17
C ILE A 85 4.99 -12.52 7.65
N THR A 86 4.49 -13.63 7.11
CA THR A 86 4.32 -13.80 5.67
C THR A 86 3.09 -13.04 5.16
N MET A 87 3.07 -12.74 3.86
CA MET A 87 1.91 -12.09 3.21
C MET A 87 0.62 -12.89 3.40
N CYS A 88 0.68 -14.22 3.35
CA CYS A 88 -0.47 -15.13 3.52
C CYS A 88 -1.10 -15.06 4.91
N GLN A 89 -0.32 -14.69 5.93
CA GLN A 89 -0.81 -14.54 7.31
C GLN A 89 -1.50 -13.20 7.56
N VAL A 90 -1.39 -12.23 6.65
CA VAL A 90 -2.08 -10.95 6.78
C VAL A 90 -3.57 -11.13 6.49
N ASN A 91 -4.43 -10.69 7.41
CA ASN A 91 -5.87 -10.79 7.27
C ASN A 91 -6.39 -9.85 6.17
N LEU A 92 -6.53 -10.39 4.95
CA LEU A 92 -7.04 -9.69 3.78
C LEU A 92 -8.46 -9.14 4.00
N ARG A 93 -9.35 -9.90 4.66
CA ARG A 93 -10.72 -9.46 4.91
C ARG A 93 -10.76 -8.20 5.78
N ALA A 94 -9.90 -8.12 6.80
CA ALA A 94 -9.79 -6.93 7.63
C ALA A 94 -9.26 -5.73 6.84
N LEU A 95 -8.29 -5.97 5.94
CA LEU A 95 -7.71 -4.93 5.09
C LEU A 95 -8.72 -4.42 4.04
N ASP A 96 -9.51 -5.31 3.45
CA ASP A 96 -10.57 -4.98 2.49
C ASP A 96 -11.75 -4.27 3.17
N LYS A 97 -12.12 -4.69 4.39
CA LYS A 97 -13.14 -3.97 5.16
C LYS A 97 -12.73 -2.53 5.43
N ALA A 98 -11.47 -2.31 5.83
CA ALA A 98 -10.91 -0.96 6.01
C ALA A 98 -10.84 -0.17 4.69
N TYR A 99 -10.72 -0.84 3.55
CA TYR A 99 -10.79 -0.19 2.24
C TYR A 99 -12.20 0.33 1.95
N SER A 100 -13.23 -0.48 2.15
CA SER A 100 -14.63 -0.09 1.93
C SER A 100 -15.07 1.08 2.82
N VAL A 101 -14.53 1.20 4.02
CA VAL A 101 -14.76 2.36 4.89
C VAL A 101 -14.11 3.63 4.32
N ALA A 102 -12.88 3.52 3.79
CA ALA A 102 -12.17 4.65 3.21
C ALA A 102 -12.71 5.08 1.82
N PHE A 103 -13.21 4.12 1.04
CA PHE A 103 -13.68 4.33 -0.34
C PHE A 103 -15.05 3.63 -0.56
N PRO A 104 -16.15 4.18 -0.04
CA PRO A 104 -17.46 3.52 -0.05
C PRO A 104 -18.06 3.30 -1.45
N HIS A 105 -17.61 4.06 -2.46
CA HIS A 105 -18.10 3.98 -3.84
C HIS A 105 -17.12 3.30 -4.81
N SER A 106 -16.09 2.66 -4.30
CA SER A 106 -15.07 2.03 -5.15
C SER A 106 -15.46 0.62 -5.58
N THR A 107 -14.90 0.16 -6.70
CA THR A 107 -15.08 -1.22 -7.14
C THR A 107 -14.54 -2.18 -6.08
N PRO A 108 -15.34 -3.19 -5.67
CA PRO A 108 -14.88 -4.17 -4.71
C PRO A 108 -13.66 -4.89 -5.28
N ILE A 109 -12.64 -4.99 -4.45
CA ILE A 109 -11.37 -5.69 -4.71
C ILE A 109 -11.56 -7.14 -5.16
N ASN A 110 -12.71 -7.72 -4.83
CA ASN A 110 -13.04 -9.12 -5.05
C ASN A 110 -13.88 -9.27 -6.34
N VAL A 111 -13.21 -9.32 -7.49
CA VAL A 111 -13.80 -9.94 -8.68
C VAL A 111 -13.51 -11.43 -8.55
N ASN A 112 -14.53 -12.16 -8.09
CA ASN A 112 -14.56 -13.61 -7.96
C ASN A 112 -13.88 -14.29 -9.16
N LYS A 113 -12.76 -15.00 -8.95
CA LYS A 113 -12.47 -16.18 -9.77
C LYS A 113 -13.46 -17.25 -9.29
N LYS A 114 -14.58 -17.34 -9.98
CA LYS A 114 -15.41 -18.55 -10.01
C LYS A 114 -14.59 -19.71 -10.55
#